data_AF-A0A5M4ASZ0-F1
#
_entry.id   AF-A0A5M4ASZ0-F1
#
_cell.length_a   1.000
_cell.length_b   1.000
_cell.length_c   1.000
_cell.angle_alpha   90.00
_cell.angle_beta   90.00
_cell.angle_gamma   90.00
#
_symmetry.space_group_name_H-M   'P 1'
#
loop_
_entity.id
_entity.type
_entity.pdbx_description
1 polymer ?
#
loop_
_entity_poly.entity_id
_entity_poly.type
_entity_poly.pdbx_seq_one_letter_code
_entity_poly.pdbx_strand_id
1 'polypeptide(L)'
;MKKILAYISLLPGAILLLMMGSCTMNDNELLSNSPNNTSLIVSEELYPNMDALLPKEVIAYEYDNQGYLDKKLYYDAKTGMLARETVFQNDGEGRTLKALKYQHDTINPSGVQLVSTREFEYADNKLQSEYIVLPGGERLLDVKYIYGRDQLERKVFYRAGEVLYYDAYEYKRDGNLDNVTRFTPSEYVMSWIEYKYDSNQRKSVMKYSDHTGAVYKQEFFHYNSDGELRLVEHQNGLLSGNHTSTVTRYSYM
;
A
#
# COMPACT_ATOMS: atom_id res chain seq x y z
N MET A 1 -38.01 -40.39 -16.33
CA MET A 1 -37.16 -39.26 -16.75
C MET A 1 -36.61 -38.57 -15.51
N LYS A 2 -35.36 -38.90 -15.14
CA LYS A 2 -34.68 -38.35 -13.95
C LYS A 2 -33.90 -37.11 -14.39
N LYS A 3 -34.22 -35.94 -13.81
CA LYS A 3 -33.39 -34.74 -13.94
C LYS A 3 -32.20 -34.88 -12.99
N ILE A 4 -31.00 -34.95 -13.56
CA ILE A 4 -29.74 -34.88 -12.82
C ILE A 4 -29.54 -33.40 -12.48
N LEU A 5 -29.70 -33.04 -11.20
CA LEU A 5 -29.19 -31.78 -10.66
C LEU A 5 -27.66 -31.90 -10.62
N ALA A 6 -26.97 -31.12 -11.44
CA ALA A 6 -25.55 -30.89 -11.28
C ALA A 6 -25.34 -30.02 -10.04
N TYR A 7 -24.92 -30.66 -8.95
CA TYR A 7 -24.27 -29.99 -7.83
C TYR A 7 -22.97 -29.38 -8.35
N ILE A 8 -22.95 -28.05 -8.55
CA ILE A 8 -21.71 -27.32 -8.69
C ILE A 8 -21.12 -27.22 -7.29
N SER A 9 -20.08 -28.03 -7.06
CA SER A 9 -19.27 -28.03 -5.85
C SER A 9 -18.63 -26.66 -5.66
N LEU A 10 -19.17 -25.89 -4.72
CA LEU A 10 -18.53 -24.74 -4.09
C LEU A 10 -17.41 -25.25 -3.16
N LEU A 11 -16.18 -25.29 -3.65
CA LEU A 11 -14.92 -25.48 -2.90
C LEU A 11 -13.76 -25.11 -3.83
N PRO A 12 -12.59 -24.63 -3.36
CA PRO A 12 -12.25 -23.63 -2.36
C PRO A 12 -11.48 -22.47 -3.05
N GLY A 13 -12.02 -21.93 -4.15
CA GLY A 13 -11.37 -20.86 -4.93
C GLY A 13 -11.47 -19.44 -4.33
N ALA A 14 -12.32 -19.26 -3.32
CA ALA A 14 -12.56 -17.96 -2.68
C ALA A 14 -11.52 -17.58 -1.61
N ILE A 15 -10.66 -18.51 -1.19
CA ILE A 15 -9.69 -18.28 -0.10
C ILE A 15 -8.37 -17.67 -0.62
N LEU A 16 -8.11 -17.70 -1.94
CA LEU A 16 -6.89 -17.09 -2.52
C LEU A 16 -7.01 -15.58 -2.84
N LEU A 17 -8.19 -14.97 -2.63
CA LEU A 17 -8.42 -13.54 -2.79
C LEU A 17 -8.16 -12.72 -1.52
N LEU A 18 -7.92 -13.38 -0.38
CA LEU A 18 -7.55 -12.76 0.89
C LEU A 18 -6.04 -12.42 0.99
N MET A 19 -5.22 -12.87 0.03
CA MET A 19 -3.76 -12.71 0.05
C MET A 19 -3.23 -11.80 -1.07
N MET A 20 -4.10 -11.22 -1.92
CA MET A 20 -3.69 -10.23 -2.91
C MET A 20 -4.00 -8.83 -2.39
N GLY A 21 -2.94 -8.18 -1.91
CA GLY A 21 -2.98 -6.87 -1.31
C GLY A 21 -3.06 -7.00 0.20
N SER A 22 -1.91 -7.25 0.83
CA SER A 22 -1.64 -6.49 2.02
C SER A 22 -1.96 -5.03 1.66
N CYS A 23 -3.06 -4.49 2.21
CA CYS A 23 -3.22 -3.06 2.33
C CYS A 23 -2.14 -2.62 3.32
N THR A 24 -0.91 -2.62 2.84
CA THR A 24 0.30 -2.07 3.42
C THR A 24 0.58 -0.92 2.47
N MET A 25 0.16 0.27 2.88
CA MET A 25 0.36 1.55 2.19
C MET A 25 0.05 1.51 0.67
N ASN A 26 -1.21 1.78 0.31
CA ASN A 26 -1.45 2.46 -0.96
C ASN A 26 -1.48 3.96 -0.68
N ASP A 27 -0.38 4.43 -0.11
CA ASP A 27 -0.10 5.82 0.22
C ASP A 27 0.32 6.53 -1.08
N ASN A 28 -0.66 7.03 -1.82
CA ASN A 28 -0.41 8.30 -2.52
C ASN A 28 -0.14 9.45 -1.50
N GLU A 29 -0.11 9.17 -0.19
CA GLU A 29 0.04 10.13 0.91
C GLU A 29 1.46 10.24 1.50
N LEU A 30 2.43 9.44 1.06
CA LEU A 30 3.84 9.63 1.48
C LEU A 30 4.66 10.44 0.47
N LEU A 31 4.07 10.90 -0.65
CA LEU A 31 4.77 11.68 -1.67
C LEU A 31 3.92 12.82 -2.25
N SER A 32 3.17 13.56 -1.42
CA SER A 32 3.00 14.98 -1.71
C SER A 32 4.15 15.73 -1.03
N ASN A 33 5.34 15.66 -1.64
CA ASN A 33 6.44 16.53 -1.24
C ASN A 33 6.09 17.94 -1.75
N SER A 34 5.44 18.70 -0.86
CA SER A 34 5.72 20.13 -0.85
C SER A 34 7.22 20.29 -0.59
N PRO A 35 7.96 21.06 -1.40
CA PRO A 35 9.40 21.28 -1.23
C PRO A 35 9.80 21.97 0.08
N ASN A 36 8.84 22.20 1.00
CA ASN A 36 9.03 22.90 2.27
C ASN A 36 8.87 21.99 3.51
N ASN A 37 8.74 20.67 3.36
CA ASN A 37 8.64 19.77 4.52
C ASN A 37 10.05 19.43 5.06
N THR A 38 10.35 19.90 6.26
CA THR A 38 11.64 19.67 6.95
C THR A 38 11.81 18.27 7.52
N SER A 39 10.78 17.42 7.48
CA SER A 39 10.78 16.08 8.06
C SER A 39 10.61 15.02 6.98
N LEU A 40 11.66 14.79 6.20
CA LEU A 40 11.70 13.72 5.19
C LEU A 40 12.08 12.40 5.88
N ILE A 41 11.28 11.35 5.67
CA ILE A 41 11.57 10.01 6.21
C ILE A 41 12.85 9.50 5.56
N VAL A 42 13.84 9.09 6.35
CA VAL A 42 15.07 8.45 5.84
C VAL A 42 15.02 6.95 5.94
N SER A 43 14.29 6.40 6.91
CA SER A 43 14.16 4.96 7.06
C SER A 43 12.88 4.50 7.74
N GLU A 44 12.48 3.29 7.38
CA GLU A 44 11.50 2.45 8.06
C GLU A 44 12.17 1.17 8.53
N GLU A 45 11.92 0.78 9.77
CA GLU A 45 12.43 -0.47 10.34
C GLU A 45 11.27 -1.33 10.82
N LEU A 46 11.13 -2.52 10.24
CA LEU A 46 10.06 -3.46 10.56
C LEU A 46 10.55 -4.47 11.61
N TYR A 47 9.99 -4.39 12.81
CA TYR A 47 10.29 -5.25 13.93
C TYR A 47 9.27 -6.39 14.11
N PRO A 48 9.71 -7.57 14.58
CA PRO A 48 8.82 -8.68 14.89
C PRO A 48 7.76 -8.38 15.96
N ASN A 49 8.04 -7.45 16.87
CA ASN A 49 7.21 -6.99 17.99
C ASN A 49 7.88 -5.76 18.66
N MET A 50 7.24 -5.18 19.69
CA MET A 50 7.72 -3.97 20.39
C MET A 50 9.06 -4.14 21.11
N ASP A 51 9.30 -5.32 21.69
CA ASP A 51 10.48 -5.61 22.52
C ASP A 51 11.70 -6.07 21.70
N ALA A 52 11.52 -6.27 20.39
CA ALA A 52 12.59 -6.75 19.53
C ALA A 52 13.71 -5.69 19.40
N LEU A 53 14.94 -6.15 19.63
CA LEU A 53 16.13 -5.31 19.53
C LEU A 53 16.61 -5.10 18.09
N LEU A 54 16.27 -6.03 17.19
CA LEU A 54 16.69 -5.99 15.79
C LEU A 54 15.48 -6.05 14.85
N PRO A 55 15.48 -5.23 13.78
CA PRO A 55 14.45 -5.34 12.76
C PRO A 55 14.61 -6.62 11.92
N LYS A 56 13.55 -6.97 11.20
CA LYS A 56 13.52 -8.02 10.17
C LYS A 56 13.83 -7.45 8.78
N GLU A 57 13.40 -6.22 8.52
CA GLU A 57 13.60 -5.51 7.27
C GLU A 57 13.89 -4.04 7.60
N VAL A 58 14.82 -3.45 6.86
CA VAL A 58 15.11 -2.02 6.90
C VAL A 58 14.86 -1.46 5.51
N ILE A 59 14.09 -0.38 5.43
CA ILE A 59 13.81 0.32 4.20
C ILE A 59 14.41 1.71 4.30
N ALA A 60 15.27 2.09 3.37
CA ALA A 60 15.82 3.44 3.30
C ALA A 60 15.20 4.23 2.13
N TYR A 61 15.16 5.54 2.30
CA TYR A 61 14.62 6.50 1.33
C TYR A 61 15.70 7.48 0.90
N GLU A 62 15.86 7.65 -0.41
CA GLU A 62 16.76 8.64 -1.00
C GLU A 62 15.95 9.66 -1.79
N TYR A 63 16.34 10.93 -1.71
CA TYR A 63 15.67 12.04 -2.37
C TYR A 63 16.64 12.74 -3.32
N ASP A 64 16.10 13.32 -4.40
CA ASP A 64 16.86 14.17 -5.30
C ASP A 64 17.22 15.54 -4.66
N ASN A 65 17.95 16.37 -5.39
CA ASN A 65 18.38 17.68 -4.90
C ASN A 65 17.25 18.72 -4.79
N GLN A 66 16.04 18.39 -5.26
CA GLN A 66 14.81 19.16 -5.11
C GLN A 66 13.94 18.62 -3.97
N GLY A 67 14.34 17.49 -3.35
CA GLY A 67 13.64 16.86 -2.25
C GLY A 67 12.53 15.90 -2.68
N TYR A 68 12.45 15.49 -3.95
CA TYR A 68 11.52 14.45 -4.40
C TYR A 68 12.12 13.07 -4.20
N LEU A 69 11.29 12.08 -3.88
CA LEU A 69 11.78 10.71 -3.68
C LEU A 69 12.37 10.16 -4.98
N ASP A 70 13.62 9.72 -4.90
CA ASP A 70 14.38 9.11 -5.98
C ASP A 70 14.42 7.59 -5.82
N LYS A 71 14.66 7.08 -4.60
CA LYS A 71 14.73 5.63 -4.36
C LYS A 71 14.11 5.18 -3.05
N LYS A 72 13.61 3.95 -3.07
CA LYS A 72 13.27 3.14 -1.89
C LYS A 72 14.08 1.85 -1.91
N LEU A 73 14.93 1.65 -0.90
CA LEU A 73 15.92 0.58 -0.84
C LEU A 73 15.55 -0.41 0.28
N TYR A 74 15.40 -1.69 -0.04
CA TYR A 74 14.96 -2.72 0.91
C TYR A 74 16.13 -3.63 1.28
N TYR A 75 16.59 -3.51 2.52
CA TYR A 75 17.68 -4.29 3.07
C TYR A 75 17.17 -5.44 3.94
N ASP A 76 17.77 -6.61 3.78
CA ASP A 76 17.64 -7.68 4.76
C ASP A 76 18.39 -7.27 6.04
N ALA A 77 17.67 -7.15 7.15
CA ALA A 77 18.24 -6.60 8.38
C ALA A 77 19.30 -7.52 9.03
N LYS A 78 19.32 -8.82 8.69
CA LYS A 78 20.28 -9.77 9.26
C LYS A 78 21.62 -9.72 8.55
N THR A 79 21.60 -9.60 7.23
CA THR A 79 22.77 -9.63 6.37
C THR A 79 23.27 -8.24 6.01
N GLY A 80 22.41 -7.22 6.11
CA GLY A 80 22.68 -5.86 5.63
C GLY A 80 22.70 -5.75 4.11
N MET A 81 22.32 -6.82 3.39
CA MET A 81 22.35 -6.83 1.92
C MET A 81 21.11 -6.18 1.34
N LEU A 82 21.30 -5.37 0.30
CA LEU A 82 20.21 -4.84 -0.51
C LEU A 82 19.54 -6.00 -1.26
N ALA A 83 18.26 -6.22 -0.99
CA ALA A 83 17.49 -7.31 -1.61
C ALA A 83 16.61 -6.81 -2.75
N ARG A 84 16.07 -5.59 -2.63
CA ARG A 84 15.19 -4.97 -3.62
C ARG A 84 15.41 -3.47 -3.61
N GLU A 85 15.16 -2.84 -4.75
CA GLU A 85 15.06 -1.37 -4.81
C GLU A 85 13.88 -0.96 -5.70
N THR A 86 13.35 0.22 -5.43
CA THR A 86 12.42 0.91 -6.32
C THR A 86 13.02 2.25 -6.68
N VAL A 87 13.22 2.48 -7.98
CA VAL A 87 13.71 3.76 -8.52
C VAL A 87 12.51 4.53 -9.07
N PHE A 88 12.37 5.78 -8.65
CA PHE A 88 11.29 6.67 -9.05
C PHE A 88 11.79 7.61 -10.14
N GLN A 89 11.04 7.72 -11.23
CA GLN A 89 11.26 8.70 -12.27
C GLN A 89 10.17 9.74 -12.15
N ASN A 90 10.54 10.95 -11.74
CA ASN A 90 9.62 12.06 -11.55
C ASN A 90 9.65 13.02 -12.76
N ASP A 91 8.57 13.76 -12.97
CA ASP A 91 8.58 14.90 -13.88
C ASP A 91 9.23 16.14 -13.23
N GLY A 92 9.33 17.24 -13.98
CA GLY A 92 9.91 18.49 -13.47
C GLY A 92 9.11 19.18 -12.35
N GLU A 93 7.92 18.68 -12.02
CA GLU A 93 7.06 19.16 -10.92
C GLU A 93 7.06 18.19 -9.72
N GLY A 94 7.86 17.12 -9.79
CA GLY A 94 7.99 16.13 -8.72
C GLY A 94 6.94 15.02 -8.74
N ARG A 95 6.09 14.94 -9.77
CA ARG A 95 5.13 13.84 -9.89
C ARG A 95 5.83 12.60 -10.42
N THR A 96 5.66 11.49 -9.73
CA THR A 96 6.18 10.20 -10.19
C THR A 96 5.51 9.76 -11.49
N LEU A 97 6.26 9.64 -12.57
CA LEU A 97 5.83 9.07 -13.85
C LEU A 97 6.02 7.57 -13.88
N LYS A 98 7.11 7.05 -13.29
CA LYS A 98 7.41 5.62 -13.21
C LYS A 98 8.03 5.23 -11.87
N ALA A 99 7.74 4.02 -11.43
CA ALA A 99 8.45 3.35 -10.34
C ALA A 99 8.97 1.99 -10.84
N LEU A 100 10.28 1.88 -10.99
CA LEU A 100 10.97 0.70 -11.51
C LEU A 100 11.39 -0.18 -10.33
N LYS A 101 10.85 -1.39 -10.25
CA LYS A 101 11.15 -2.33 -9.16
C LYS A 101 12.21 -3.32 -9.60
N TYR A 102 13.32 -3.33 -8.88
CA TYR A 102 14.42 -4.25 -9.09
C TYR A 102 14.54 -5.24 -7.95
N GLN A 103 15.01 -6.43 -8.28
CA GLN A 103 15.42 -7.44 -7.32
C GLN A 103 16.91 -7.69 -7.48
N HIS A 104 17.60 -7.72 -6.33
CA HIS A 104 19.02 -8.00 -6.24
C HIS A 104 19.22 -9.47 -5.90
N ASP A 105 20.25 -10.06 -6.49
CA ASP A 105 20.74 -11.36 -6.10
C ASP A 105 21.50 -11.23 -4.77
N THR A 106 20.99 -11.91 -3.74
CA THR A 106 21.56 -11.88 -2.39
C THR A 106 22.84 -12.72 -2.26
N ILE A 107 23.25 -13.42 -3.31
CA ILE A 107 24.51 -14.18 -3.41
C ILE A 107 25.51 -13.45 -4.32
N ASN A 108 25.02 -12.82 -5.40
CA ASN A 108 25.83 -12.03 -6.33
C ASN A 108 25.40 -10.55 -6.33
N PRO A 109 26.10 -9.64 -5.62
CA PRO A 109 25.71 -8.24 -5.51
C PRO A 109 25.63 -7.47 -6.84
N SER A 110 26.25 -7.98 -7.91
CA SER A 110 26.17 -7.39 -9.26
C SER A 110 24.95 -7.87 -10.07
N GLY A 111 24.25 -8.90 -9.59
CA GLY A 111 23.04 -9.41 -10.21
C GLY A 111 21.84 -8.55 -9.83
N VAL A 112 21.40 -7.71 -10.77
CA VAL A 112 20.19 -6.88 -10.60
C VAL A 112 19.25 -7.16 -11.75
N GLN A 113 17.98 -7.42 -11.42
CA GLN A 113 16.94 -7.71 -12.41
C GLN A 113 15.76 -6.76 -12.22
N LEU A 114 15.34 -6.11 -13.31
CA LEU A 114 14.06 -5.42 -13.34
C LEU A 114 12.93 -6.46 -13.24
N VAL A 115 12.07 -6.33 -12.23
CA VAL A 115 10.95 -7.23 -11.98
C VAL A 115 9.65 -6.68 -12.53
N SER A 116 9.45 -5.37 -12.42
CA SER A 116 8.27 -4.69 -12.96
C SER A 116 8.49 -3.19 -13.03
N THR A 117 7.73 -2.52 -13.89
CA THR A 117 7.59 -1.07 -13.92
C THR A 117 6.15 -0.72 -13.58
N ARG A 118 5.94 0.15 -12.60
CA ARG A 118 4.64 0.82 -12.43
C ARG A 118 4.69 2.16 -13.15
N GLU A 119 3.73 2.44 -14.00
CA GLU A 119 3.61 3.71 -14.73
C GLU A 119 2.37 4.46 -14.25
N PHE A 120 2.47 5.79 -14.21
CA PHE A 120 1.44 6.68 -13.69
C PHE A 120 1.07 7.71 -14.75
N GLU A 121 -0.23 7.91 -14.94
CA GLU A 121 -0.78 8.84 -15.93
C GLU A 121 -1.62 9.90 -15.24
N TYR A 122 -1.34 11.16 -15.54
CA TYR A 122 -1.99 12.30 -14.93
C TYR A 122 -2.77 13.10 -15.98
N ALA A 123 -3.90 13.66 -15.56
CA ALA A 123 -4.62 14.70 -16.30
C ALA A 123 -5.15 15.72 -15.29
N ASP A 124 -5.09 17.00 -15.64
CA ASP A 124 -5.50 18.12 -14.78
C ASP A 124 -4.89 18.04 -13.37
N ASN A 125 -3.59 17.71 -13.31
CA ASN A 125 -2.81 17.53 -12.07
C ASN A 125 -3.33 16.43 -11.12
N LYS A 126 -4.19 15.53 -11.60
CA LYS A 126 -4.69 14.38 -10.84
C LYS A 126 -4.25 13.08 -11.50
N LEU A 127 -3.90 12.09 -10.67
CA LEU A 127 -3.58 10.75 -11.14
C LEU A 127 -4.86 10.10 -11.69
N GLN A 128 -4.88 9.76 -12.98
CA GLN A 128 -6.03 9.15 -13.64
C GLN A 128 -5.91 7.63 -13.74
N SER A 129 -4.69 7.15 -13.95
CA SER A 129 -4.40 5.73 -14.11
C SER A 129 -3.02 5.38 -13.57
N GLU A 130 -2.88 4.14 -13.08
CA GLU A 130 -1.59 3.48 -12.95
C GLU A 130 -1.66 2.08 -13.54
N TYR A 131 -0.52 1.53 -13.99
CA TYR A 131 -0.45 0.14 -14.43
C TYR A 131 0.91 -0.48 -14.16
N ILE A 132 0.93 -1.80 -14.01
CA ILE A 132 2.14 -2.59 -13.76
C ILE A 132 2.49 -3.37 -15.02
N VAL A 133 3.67 -3.11 -15.57
CA VAL A 133 4.25 -3.76 -16.74
C VAL A 133 5.39 -4.69 -16.32
N LEU A 134 5.35 -5.94 -16.76
CA LEU A 134 6.45 -6.89 -16.59
C LEU A 134 7.54 -6.69 -17.65
N PRO A 135 8.78 -7.17 -17.46
CA PRO A 135 9.87 -7.00 -18.43
C PRO A 135 9.57 -7.51 -19.85
N GLY A 136 8.59 -8.40 -20.03
CA GLY A 136 8.10 -8.88 -21.32
C GLY A 136 7.02 -8.00 -21.99
N GLY A 137 6.64 -6.87 -21.38
CA GLY A 137 5.60 -5.95 -21.87
C GLY A 137 4.18 -6.32 -21.45
N GLU A 138 3.98 -7.44 -20.76
CA GLU A 138 2.67 -7.84 -20.23
C GLU A 138 2.19 -6.88 -19.13
N ARG A 139 0.92 -6.47 -19.21
CA ARG A 139 0.26 -5.70 -18.15
C ARG A 139 -0.37 -6.62 -17.12
N LEU A 140 0.11 -6.55 -15.89
CA LEU A 140 -0.33 -7.40 -14.77
C LEU A 140 -1.58 -6.83 -14.07
N LEU A 141 -1.66 -5.51 -13.99
CA LEU A 141 -2.69 -4.76 -13.27
C LEU A 141 -2.82 -3.38 -13.89
N ASP A 142 -4.04 -2.94 -14.17
CA ASP A 142 -4.35 -1.54 -14.45
C ASP A 142 -5.28 -1.02 -13.35
N VAL A 143 -5.14 0.25 -12.97
CA VAL A 143 -5.99 0.92 -11.98
C VAL A 143 -6.46 2.23 -12.57
N LYS A 144 -7.77 2.51 -12.45
CA LYS A 144 -8.35 3.80 -12.82
C LYS A 144 -8.86 4.54 -11.60
N TYR A 145 -8.64 5.84 -11.56
CA TYR A 145 -9.03 6.74 -10.47
C TYR A 145 -10.20 7.59 -10.95
N ILE A 146 -11.28 7.59 -10.19
CA ILE A 146 -12.50 8.33 -10.51
C ILE A 146 -12.71 9.37 -9.42
N TYR A 147 -12.81 10.63 -9.83
CA TYR A 147 -12.99 11.76 -8.93
C TYR A 147 -14.36 12.39 -9.10
N GLY A 148 -14.95 12.84 -7.99
CA GLY A 148 -16.14 13.68 -7.97
C GLY A 148 -15.94 14.81 -6.98
N ARG A 149 -16.33 16.04 -7.37
CA ARG A 149 -16.13 17.27 -6.56
C ARG A 149 -14.70 17.40 -6.00
N ASP A 150 -13.71 17.09 -6.85
CA ASP A 150 -12.28 17.11 -6.51
C ASP A 150 -11.80 16.11 -5.46
N GLN A 151 -12.65 15.18 -5.01
CA GLN A 151 -12.29 14.07 -4.12
C GLN A 151 -12.23 12.76 -4.90
N LEU A 152 -11.34 11.85 -4.49
CA LEU A 152 -11.27 10.52 -5.09
C LEU A 152 -12.49 9.72 -4.62
N GLU A 153 -13.39 9.34 -5.52
CA GLU A 153 -14.56 8.54 -5.16
C GLU A 153 -14.29 7.04 -5.31
N ARG A 154 -13.52 6.64 -6.34
CA ARG A 154 -13.25 5.21 -6.62
C ARG A 154 -11.86 4.96 -7.19
N LYS A 155 -11.31 3.80 -6.84
CA LYS A 155 -10.23 3.13 -7.59
C LYS A 155 -10.77 1.83 -8.17
N VAL A 156 -10.70 1.66 -9.49
CA VAL A 156 -11.17 0.46 -10.18
C VAL A 156 -9.97 -0.34 -10.66
N PHE A 157 -9.86 -1.60 -10.22
CA PHE A 157 -8.73 -2.47 -10.50
C PHE A 157 -9.10 -3.44 -11.63
N TYR A 158 -8.25 -3.52 -12.64
CA TYR A 158 -8.44 -4.34 -13.82
C TYR A 158 -7.32 -5.36 -13.99
N ARG A 159 -7.66 -6.51 -14.56
CA ARG A 159 -6.70 -7.49 -15.07
C ARG A 159 -7.19 -7.99 -16.42
N ALA A 160 -6.32 -7.97 -17.43
CA ALA A 160 -6.66 -8.36 -18.80
C ALA A 160 -7.92 -7.65 -19.35
N GLY A 161 -8.12 -6.38 -18.97
CA GLY A 161 -9.27 -5.56 -19.41
C GLY A 161 -10.58 -5.78 -18.63
N GLU A 162 -10.63 -6.76 -17.72
CA GLU A 162 -11.81 -7.03 -16.89
C GLU A 162 -11.67 -6.39 -15.51
N VAL A 163 -12.79 -5.92 -14.95
CA VAL A 163 -12.82 -5.39 -13.57
C VAL A 163 -12.65 -6.55 -12.59
N LEU A 164 -11.63 -6.47 -11.74
CA LEU A 164 -11.38 -7.44 -10.68
C LEU A 164 -12.16 -7.09 -9.41
N TYR A 165 -12.05 -5.83 -8.97
CA TYR A 165 -12.78 -5.23 -7.85
C TYR A 165 -12.65 -3.70 -7.94
N TYR A 166 -13.38 -2.97 -7.10
CA TYR A 166 -13.15 -1.55 -6.90
C TYR A 166 -13.17 -1.17 -5.42
N ASP A 167 -12.38 -0.16 -5.08
CA ASP A 167 -12.38 0.47 -3.76
C ASP A 167 -13.18 1.78 -3.87
N ALA A 168 -14.23 1.94 -3.07
CA ALA A 168 -14.99 3.17 -2.93
C ALA A 168 -14.54 3.94 -1.69
N TYR A 169 -14.46 5.26 -1.81
CA TYR A 169 -13.90 6.16 -0.81
C TYR A 169 -15.00 7.06 -0.27
N GLU A 170 -15.13 7.11 1.06
CA GLU A 170 -16.10 7.95 1.74
C GLU A 170 -15.39 8.91 2.68
N TYR A 171 -15.82 10.18 2.69
CA TYR A 171 -15.21 11.25 3.46
C TYR A 171 -16.19 11.81 4.50
N LYS A 172 -15.64 12.22 5.64
CA LYS A 172 -16.34 12.98 6.68
C LYS A 172 -16.58 14.41 6.19
N ARG A 173 -17.48 15.12 6.91
CA ARG A 173 -17.81 16.53 6.60
C ARG A 173 -16.63 17.48 6.71
N ASP A 174 -15.65 17.15 7.54
CA ASP A 174 -14.40 17.90 7.72
C ASP A 174 -13.37 17.63 6.60
N GLY A 175 -13.68 16.74 5.66
CA GLY A 175 -12.82 16.37 4.53
C GLY A 175 -11.90 15.19 4.79
N ASN A 176 -11.85 14.67 6.02
CA ASN A 176 -11.04 13.49 6.34
C ASN A 176 -11.64 12.23 5.71
N LEU A 177 -10.78 11.31 5.25
CA LEU A 177 -11.23 10.00 4.78
C LEU A 177 -11.87 9.22 5.94
N ASP A 178 -13.11 8.77 5.78
CA ASP A 178 -13.86 8.03 6.78
C ASP A 178 -13.63 6.53 6.66
N ASN A 179 -13.92 6.00 5.47
CA ASN A 179 -13.77 4.60 5.16
C ASN A 179 -13.43 4.36 3.68
N VAL A 180 -12.87 3.17 3.45
CA VAL A 180 -12.68 2.63 2.10
C VAL A 180 -13.32 1.25 2.06
N THR A 181 -14.29 1.06 1.18
CA THR A 181 -14.98 -0.21 1.03
C THR A 181 -14.63 -0.87 -0.30
N ARG A 182 -14.18 -2.13 -0.24
CA ARG A 182 -13.86 -2.93 -1.42
C ARG A 182 -15.07 -3.74 -1.86
N PHE A 183 -15.38 -3.64 -3.13
CA PHE A 183 -16.50 -4.32 -3.76
C PHE A 183 -16.04 -5.22 -4.90
N THR A 184 -16.74 -6.34 -5.09
CA THR A 184 -16.70 -7.07 -6.35
C THR A 184 -17.35 -6.23 -7.47
N PRO A 185 -17.18 -6.61 -8.75
CA PRO A 185 -17.89 -5.95 -9.85
C PRO A 185 -19.42 -6.03 -9.75
N SER A 186 -19.94 -6.98 -8.98
CA SER A 186 -21.38 -7.18 -8.72
C SER A 186 -21.85 -6.48 -7.43
N GLU A 187 -21.08 -5.51 -6.93
CA GLU A 187 -21.38 -4.70 -5.73
C GLU A 187 -21.44 -5.49 -4.42
N TYR A 188 -20.84 -6.69 -4.36
CA TYR A 188 -20.70 -7.43 -3.11
C TYR A 188 -19.54 -6.86 -2.29
N VAL A 189 -19.78 -6.49 -1.03
CA VAL A 189 -18.75 -6.01 -0.10
C VAL A 189 -17.79 -7.15 0.24
N MET A 190 -16.51 -6.99 -0.09
CA MET A 190 -15.46 -7.96 0.23
C MET A 190 -14.78 -7.67 1.57
N SER A 191 -14.55 -6.38 1.84
CA SER A 191 -13.85 -5.88 3.02
C SER A 191 -13.99 -4.36 3.11
N TRP A 192 -13.69 -3.78 4.27
CA TRP A 192 -13.56 -2.34 4.40
C TRP A 192 -12.49 -1.95 5.41
N ILE A 193 -12.07 -0.69 5.30
CA ILE A 193 -11.09 -0.04 6.17
C ILE A 193 -11.76 1.16 6.80
N GLU A 194 -11.72 1.25 8.13
CA GLU A 194 -12.22 2.41 8.89
C GLU A 194 -11.05 3.25 9.40
N TYR A 195 -11.18 4.58 9.32
CA TYR A 195 -10.15 5.53 9.71
C TYR A 195 -10.58 6.37 10.92
N LYS A 196 -9.72 6.38 11.94
CA LYS A 196 -9.84 7.27 13.10
C LYS A 196 -8.70 8.26 13.12
N TYR A 197 -8.99 9.44 13.66
CA TYR A 197 -8.07 10.56 13.77
C TYR A 197 -7.97 10.99 15.22
N ASP A 198 -6.82 11.53 15.61
CA ASP A 198 -6.60 12.13 16.92
C ASP A 198 -7.18 13.57 16.98
N SER A 199 -7.01 14.24 18.12
CA SER A 199 -7.46 15.62 18.31
C SER A 199 -6.79 16.64 17.37
N ASN A 200 -5.65 16.28 16.79
CA ASN A 200 -4.87 17.10 15.86
C ASN A 200 -5.15 16.72 14.39
N GLN A 201 -6.22 15.96 14.14
CA GLN A 201 -6.61 15.50 12.80
C GLN A 201 -5.58 14.58 12.12
N ARG A 202 -4.71 13.93 12.89
CA ARG A 202 -3.76 12.95 12.36
C ARG A 202 -4.36 11.56 12.48
N LYS A 203 -4.14 10.73 11.46
CA LYS A 203 -4.57 9.32 11.45
C LYS A 203 -4.05 8.62 12.69
N SER A 204 -4.93 8.06 13.52
CA SER A 204 -4.59 7.43 14.80
C SER A 204 -4.81 5.92 14.78
N VAL A 205 -5.86 5.45 14.10
CA VAL A 205 -6.17 4.02 13.97
C VAL A 205 -6.71 3.72 12.57
N MET A 206 -6.25 2.60 12.00
CA MET A 206 -6.90 1.94 10.87
C MET A 206 -7.40 0.56 11.29
N LYS A 207 -8.62 0.23 10.90
CA LYS A 207 -9.24 -1.07 11.21
C LYS A 207 -9.72 -1.75 9.94
N TYR A 208 -9.24 -2.97 9.71
CA TYR A 208 -9.51 -3.75 8.52
C TYR A 208 -10.47 -4.88 8.85
N SER A 209 -11.64 -4.88 8.20
CA SER A 209 -12.70 -5.86 8.43
C SER A 209 -13.00 -6.63 7.15
N ASP A 210 -13.33 -7.91 7.28
CA ASP A 210 -13.84 -8.72 6.17
C ASP A 210 -15.32 -8.43 5.91
N HIS A 211 -15.90 -9.06 4.88
CA HIS A 211 -17.32 -8.96 4.52
C HIS A 211 -18.32 -9.29 5.65
N THR A 212 -17.91 -9.97 6.72
CA THR A 212 -18.76 -10.29 7.88
C THR A 212 -18.71 -9.23 8.97
N GLY A 213 -17.77 -8.28 8.87
CA GLY A 213 -17.45 -7.30 9.91
C GLY A 213 -16.46 -7.79 10.94
N ALA A 214 -15.90 -8.98 10.75
CA ALA A 214 -14.87 -9.50 11.61
C ALA A 214 -13.53 -8.82 11.25
N VAL A 215 -12.83 -8.38 12.30
CA VAL A 215 -11.58 -7.63 12.16
C VAL A 215 -10.42 -8.60 11.97
N TYR A 216 -9.62 -8.40 10.92
CA TYR A 216 -8.45 -9.24 10.65
C TYR A 216 -7.11 -8.52 10.82
N LYS A 217 -7.12 -7.18 10.78
CA LYS A 217 -5.94 -6.34 11.01
C LYS A 217 -6.33 -5.01 11.67
N GLN A 218 -5.47 -4.49 12.54
CA GLN A 218 -5.55 -3.12 13.06
C GLN A 218 -4.17 -2.47 13.06
N GLU A 219 -4.12 -1.16 12.82
CA GLU A 219 -2.90 -0.36 12.87
C GLU A 219 -3.09 0.84 13.77
N PHE A 220 -2.11 1.11 14.64
CA PHE A 220 -2.10 2.23 15.58
C PHE A 220 -0.92 3.14 15.26
N PHE A 221 -1.17 4.43 15.14
CA PHE A 221 -0.21 5.42 14.68
C PHE A 221 0.23 6.31 15.83
N HIS A 222 1.54 6.42 16.04
CA HIS A 222 2.14 7.13 17.16
C HIS A 222 3.07 8.22 16.67
N TYR A 223 2.79 9.46 17.07
CA TYR A 223 3.53 10.65 16.65
C TYR A 223 4.34 11.23 17.82
N ASN A 224 5.46 11.89 17.54
CA ASN A 224 6.19 12.68 18.54
C ASN A 224 5.52 14.05 18.78
N SER A 225 6.14 14.86 19.65
CA SER A 225 5.72 16.24 19.94
C SER A 225 5.76 17.16 18.72
N ASP A 226 6.66 16.89 17.77
CA ASP A 226 6.87 17.69 16.57
C ASP A 226 5.88 17.31 15.45
N GLY A 227 5.09 16.26 15.66
CA GLY A 227 4.05 15.80 14.74
C GLY A 227 4.50 14.76 13.72
N GLU A 228 5.73 14.30 13.80
CA GLU A 228 6.29 13.25 12.96
C GLU A 228 5.78 11.87 13.41
N LEU A 229 5.40 11.02 12.45
CA LEU A 229 5.01 9.63 12.73
C LEU A 229 6.25 8.86 13.17
N ARG A 230 6.33 8.43 14.42
CA ARG A 230 7.49 7.68 14.93
C ARG A 230 7.33 6.19 14.81
N LEU A 231 6.11 5.70 14.97
CA LEU A 231 5.86 4.28 15.09
C LEU A 231 4.45 3.93 14.64
N VAL A 232 4.32 2.78 13.96
CA VAL A 232 3.04 2.12 13.70
C VAL A 232 3.07 0.72 14.31
N GLU A 233 2.11 0.43 15.19
CA GLU A 233 1.87 -0.93 15.67
C GLU A 233 0.88 -1.63 14.74
N HIS A 234 1.20 -2.84 14.29
CA HIS A 234 0.34 -3.62 13.41
C HIS A 234 -0.11 -4.88 14.14
N GLN A 235 -1.40 -4.99 14.44
CA GLN A 235 -2.01 -6.21 14.96
C GLN A 235 -2.61 -7.00 13.80
N ASN A 236 -2.02 -8.13 13.46
CA ASN A 236 -2.37 -8.96 12.31
C ASN A 236 -2.98 -10.30 12.73
N GLY A 237 -3.79 -10.90 11.85
CA GLY A 237 -4.28 -12.27 12.04
C GLY A 237 -5.34 -12.41 13.12
N LEU A 238 -6.06 -11.33 13.45
CA LEU A 238 -7.03 -11.26 14.53
C LEU A 238 -8.17 -12.29 14.40
N LEU A 239 -8.55 -12.65 13.17
CA LEU A 239 -9.56 -13.70 12.90
C LEU A 239 -9.12 -15.10 13.34
N SER A 240 -7.81 -15.38 13.33
CA SER A 240 -7.30 -16.74 13.56
C SER A 240 -7.14 -17.08 15.04
N GLY A 241 -7.38 -16.13 15.95
CA GLY A 241 -7.04 -16.25 17.38
C GLY A 241 -5.53 -16.15 17.67
N ASN A 242 -4.69 -16.51 16.71
CA ASN A 242 -3.23 -16.38 16.75
C ASN A 242 -2.80 -15.02 16.18
N HIS A 243 -3.16 -13.96 16.89
CA HIS A 243 -2.77 -12.62 16.49
C HIS A 243 -1.27 -12.41 16.67
N THR A 244 -0.64 -11.72 15.70
CA THR A 244 0.77 -11.35 15.74
C THR A 244 0.88 -9.84 15.66
N SER A 245 1.72 -9.27 16.52
CA SER A 245 1.95 -7.83 16.54
C SER A 245 3.34 -7.53 15.97
N THR A 246 3.40 -6.79 14.87
CA THR A 246 4.65 -6.23 14.34
C THR A 246 4.67 -4.73 14.51
N VAL A 247 5.84 -4.12 14.36
CA VAL A 247 6.03 -2.68 14.61
C VAL A 247 6.88 -2.09 13.52
N THR A 248 6.45 -0.97 12.92
CA THR A 248 7.28 -0.18 12.01
C THR A 248 7.73 1.08 12.72
N ARG A 249 9.04 1.34 12.75
CA ARG A 249 9.62 2.58 13.30
C ARG A 249 10.15 3.45 12.17
N TYR A 250 10.01 4.76 12.33
CA TYR A 250 10.38 5.74 11.31
C TYR A 250 11.45 6.68 11.82
N SER A 251 12.43 6.95 10.96
CA SER A 251 13.47 7.96 11.17
C SER A 251 13.34 9.07 10.13
N TYR A 252 13.75 10.29 10.49
CA TYR A 252 13.65 11.50 9.67
C TYR A 252 15.01 12.20 9.56
N MET A 253 15.19 13.04 8.52
CA MET A 253 16.33 13.97 8.38
C MET A 253 16.27 15.12 9.36
#